data_AF-A0A6J6VR68-F1
#
_entry.id   AF-A0A6J6VR68-F1
#
_cell.length_a   1.000
_cell.length_b   1.000
_cell.length_c   1.000
_cell.angle_alpha   90.00
_cell.angle_beta   90.00
_cell.angle_gamma   90.00
#
_symmetry.space_group_name_H-M   'P 1'
#
loop_
_entity.id
_entity.type
_entity.pdbx_description
1 polymer ?
#
loop_
_entity_poly.entity_id
_entity_poly.type
_entity_poly.pdbx_seq_one_letter_code
_entity_poly.pdbx_strand_id
1 'polypeptide(L)'
;MFEQALTAVGGKVDAVLAPNDNNAANIITILDKAGLKVPVSGQDASPAGLQNVLLGKQTATVWKPYTLIATAASDLAIALLNGEKPTADKTLADGTPYIAVTPNLIGPDQVKDVVAAGDAKYDELCTAAVKAACEKYGVTM
;
A
#
# COMPACT_ATOMS: atom_id res chain seq x y z
N MET A 1 17.03 -9.59 7.93
CA MET A 1 16.97 -10.20 6.58
C MET A 1 17.45 -9.22 5.50
N PHE A 2 16.87 -8.01 5.35
CA PHE A 2 17.35 -7.05 4.33
C PHE A 2 18.79 -6.55 4.54
N GLU A 3 19.17 -6.14 5.75
CA GLU A 3 20.53 -5.63 6.05
C GLU A 3 21.65 -6.63 5.71
N GLN A 4 21.41 -7.91 5.98
CA GLN A 4 22.32 -8.99 5.58
C GLN A 4 22.40 -9.14 4.06
N ALA A 5 21.26 -9.06 3.35
CA ALA A 5 21.23 -9.10 1.90
C ALA A 5 21.98 -7.91 1.28
N LEU A 6 21.78 -6.70 1.81
CA LEU A 6 22.48 -5.49 1.40
C LEU A 6 24.00 -5.61 1.61
N THR A 7 24.41 -6.17 2.75
CA THR A 7 25.83 -6.45 3.04
C THR A 7 26.41 -7.47 2.07
N ALA A 8 25.68 -8.54 1.77
CA ALA A 8 26.11 -9.60 0.87
C ALA A 8 26.35 -9.11 -0.57
N VAL A 9 25.60 -8.09 -1.01
CA VAL A 9 25.81 -7.42 -2.31
C VAL A 9 26.77 -6.23 -2.24
N GLY A 10 27.46 -6.05 -1.11
CA GLY A 10 28.45 -4.97 -0.92
C GLY A 10 27.84 -3.56 -0.98
N GLY A 11 26.59 -3.41 -0.53
CA GLY A 11 25.86 -2.14 -0.57
C GLY A 11 25.36 -1.73 -1.96
N LYS A 12 25.51 -2.59 -2.99
CA LYS A 12 25.10 -2.30 -4.36
C LYS A 12 23.70 -2.88 -4.60
N VAL A 13 22.70 -2.01 -4.62
CA VAL A 13 21.32 -2.35 -4.94
C VAL A 13 20.74 -1.27 -5.84
N ASP A 14 20.03 -1.66 -6.89
CA ASP A 14 19.41 -0.72 -7.83
C ASP A 14 17.94 -0.43 -7.48
N ALA A 15 17.24 -1.38 -6.86
CA ALA A 15 15.86 -1.28 -6.41
C ALA A 15 15.54 -2.35 -5.35
N VAL A 16 14.49 -2.13 -4.56
CA VAL A 16 13.98 -3.11 -3.60
C VAL A 16 12.51 -3.40 -3.85
N LEU A 17 12.21 -4.68 -4.12
CA LEU A 17 10.85 -5.19 -4.17
C LEU A 17 10.41 -5.59 -2.76
N ALA A 18 9.80 -4.65 -2.03
CA ALA A 18 9.19 -4.93 -0.74
C ALA A 18 7.73 -5.42 -0.91
N PRO A 19 7.32 -6.45 -0.15
CA PRO A 19 6.00 -7.07 -0.32
C PRO A 19 4.83 -6.24 0.23
N ASN A 20 5.09 -5.32 1.18
CA ASN A 20 4.11 -4.37 1.71
C ASN A 20 4.80 -3.16 2.34
N ASP A 21 4.01 -2.19 2.76
CA ASP A 21 4.49 -0.91 3.32
C ASP A 21 5.20 -1.06 4.66
N ASN A 22 4.84 -2.05 5.49
CA ASN A 22 5.51 -2.28 6.77
C ASN A 22 6.91 -2.87 6.58
N ASN A 23 7.08 -3.75 5.60
CA ASN A 23 8.40 -4.24 5.20
C ASN A 23 9.20 -3.12 4.53
N ALA A 24 8.57 -2.33 3.65
CA ALA A 24 9.20 -1.18 3.01
C ALA A 24 9.74 -0.17 4.03
N ALA A 25 8.97 0.19 5.07
CA ALA A 25 9.40 1.13 6.10
C ALA A 25 10.67 0.68 6.85
N ASN A 26 10.77 -0.61 7.18
CA ASN A 26 11.97 -1.18 7.80
C ASN A 26 13.18 -1.17 6.85
N ILE A 27 12.94 -1.49 5.57
CA ILE A 27 13.97 -1.46 4.51
C ILE A 27 14.49 -0.03 4.30
N ILE A 28 13.58 0.95 4.21
CA ILE A 28 13.90 2.37 4.04
C ILE A 28 14.74 2.87 5.21
N THR A 29 14.46 2.44 6.44
CA THR A 29 15.29 2.79 7.61
C THR A 29 16.74 2.31 7.45
N ILE A 30 16.95 1.13 6.87
CA ILE A 30 18.29 0.57 6.62
C ILE A 30 18.96 1.30 5.46
N LEU A 31 18.23 1.59 4.38
CA LEU A 31 18.72 2.38 3.24
C LEU A 31 19.15 3.79 3.67
N ASP A 32 18.34 4.46 4.48
CA ASP A 32 18.63 5.79 5.03
C ASP A 32 19.93 5.78 5.86
N LYS A 33 20.11 4.78 6.73
CA LYS A 33 21.35 4.60 7.52
C LYS A 33 22.58 4.36 6.64
N ALA A 34 22.39 3.69 5.50
CA ALA A 34 23.44 3.43 4.53
C ALA A 34 23.67 4.61 3.55
N GLY A 35 22.87 5.69 3.64
CA GLY A 35 22.93 6.81 2.70
C GLY A 35 22.51 6.45 1.27
N LEU A 36 21.72 5.38 1.10
CA LEU A 36 21.27 4.88 -0.19
C LEU A 36 19.84 5.35 -0.49
N LYS A 37 19.62 5.80 -1.72
CA LYS A 37 18.31 6.13 -2.25
C LYS A 37 18.06 5.35 -3.53
N VAL A 38 17.13 4.40 -3.46
CA VAL A 38 16.74 3.52 -4.57
C VAL A 38 15.22 3.39 -4.62
N PRO A 39 14.62 3.01 -5.76
CA PRO A 39 13.21 2.67 -5.82
C PRO A 39 12.85 1.56 -4.83
N VAL A 40 11.77 1.77 -4.07
CA VAL A 40 11.22 0.78 -3.13
C VAL A 40 9.72 0.64 -3.40
N SER A 41 9.25 -0.58 -3.63
CA SER A 41 7.81 -0.88 -3.79
C SER A 41 7.10 -0.96 -2.44
N GLY A 42 5.77 -1.08 -2.47
CA GLY A 42 4.98 -1.41 -1.31
C GLY A 42 3.52 -1.69 -1.66
N GLN A 43 2.74 -2.00 -0.63
CA GLN A 43 1.35 -2.39 -0.74
C GLN A 43 0.67 -2.11 0.61
N ASP A 44 -0.65 -1.92 0.54
CA ASP A 44 -1.63 -1.72 1.62
C ASP A 44 -2.00 -0.27 1.89
N ALA A 45 -1.24 0.71 1.39
CA ALA A 45 -1.44 2.13 1.69
C ALA A 45 -1.46 2.40 3.21
N SER A 46 -0.54 1.79 3.95
CA SER A 46 -0.43 2.02 5.39
C SER A 46 0.02 3.46 5.66
N PRO A 47 -0.25 4.02 6.87
CA PRO A 47 0.23 5.36 7.22
C PRO A 47 1.74 5.53 6.96
N ALA A 48 2.56 4.55 7.33
CA ALA A 48 4.00 4.59 7.07
C ALA A 48 4.35 4.56 5.57
N GLY A 49 3.64 3.75 4.78
CA GLY A 49 3.81 3.69 3.33
C GLY A 49 3.47 5.02 2.66
N LEU A 50 2.29 5.58 2.98
CA LEU A 50 1.84 6.87 2.45
C LEU A 50 2.78 8.01 2.84
N GLN A 51 3.25 8.05 4.10
CA GLN A 51 4.27 9.01 4.52
C GLN A 51 5.56 8.87 3.70
N ASN A 52 6.06 7.65 3.51
CA ASN A 52 7.27 7.42 2.72
C ASN A 52 7.08 7.78 1.24
N VAL A 53 5.89 7.57 0.66
CA VAL A 53 5.55 8.01 -0.70
C VAL A 53 5.56 9.54 -0.79
N LEU A 54 4.92 10.25 0.14
CA LEU A 54 4.92 11.72 0.19
C LEU A 54 6.33 12.29 0.34
N LEU A 55 7.18 11.64 1.15
CA LEU A 55 8.58 12.02 1.36
C LEU A 55 9.52 11.59 0.21
N GLY A 56 9.03 10.85 -0.78
CA GLY A 56 9.82 10.34 -1.89
C GLY A 56 10.88 9.30 -1.49
N LYS A 57 10.63 8.58 -0.38
CA LYS A 57 11.45 7.45 0.09
C LYS A 57 10.94 6.10 -0.44
N GLN A 58 9.65 6.01 -0.69
CA GLN A 58 9.00 4.87 -1.34
C GLN A 58 8.46 5.32 -2.68
N THR A 59 8.59 4.50 -3.72
CA THR A 59 8.21 4.88 -5.10
C THR A 59 6.70 5.01 -5.23
N ALA A 60 5.97 4.04 -4.71
CA ALA A 60 4.52 3.97 -4.69
C ALA A 60 4.07 2.90 -3.68
N THR A 61 2.78 2.89 -3.37
CA THR A 61 2.11 1.78 -2.69
C THR A 61 0.90 1.32 -3.51
N VAL A 62 0.52 0.05 -3.37
CA VAL A 62 -0.70 -0.49 -3.95
C VAL A 62 -1.82 -0.44 -2.92
N TRP A 63 -2.76 0.49 -3.09
CA TRP A 63 -3.96 0.60 -2.26
C TRP A 63 -5.00 -0.44 -2.68
N LYS A 64 -5.60 -1.11 -1.69
CA LYS A 64 -6.68 -2.07 -1.83
C LYS A 64 -7.86 -1.57 -1.01
N PRO A 65 -8.92 -1.00 -1.62
CA PRO A 65 -9.99 -0.36 -0.86
C PRO A 65 -10.71 -1.35 0.06
N TYR A 66 -10.59 -1.18 1.37
CA TYR A 66 -11.07 -2.18 2.34
C TYR A 66 -12.59 -2.26 2.33
N THR A 67 -13.26 -1.12 2.18
CA THR A 67 -14.72 -1.03 2.09
C THR A 67 -15.26 -1.86 0.92
N LEU A 68 -14.64 -1.77 -0.27
CA LEU A 68 -15.09 -2.55 -1.43
C LEU A 68 -14.89 -4.05 -1.23
N ILE A 69 -13.78 -4.46 -0.61
CA ILE A 69 -13.53 -5.88 -0.30
C ILE A 69 -14.55 -6.39 0.74
N ALA A 70 -14.79 -5.62 1.80
CA ALA A 70 -15.71 -5.98 2.87
C ALA A 70 -17.16 -6.07 2.36
N THR A 71 -17.59 -5.13 1.52
CA THR A 71 -18.91 -5.17 0.88
C THR A 71 -19.06 -6.39 -0.01
N ALA A 72 -18.12 -6.63 -0.94
CA ALA A 72 -18.18 -7.79 -1.83
C ALA A 72 -18.20 -9.12 -1.07
N ALA A 73 -17.41 -9.24 0.00
CA ALA A 73 -17.39 -10.43 0.85
C ALA A 73 -18.71 -10.62 1.61
N SER A 74 -19.28 -9.54 2.14
CA SER A 74 -20.55 -9.58 2.89
C SER A 74 -21.73 -9.91 1.98
N ASP A 75 -21.80 -9.29 0.80
CA ASP A 75 -22.85 -9.55 -0.20
C ASP A 75 -22.80 -11.01 -0.66
N LEU A 76 -21.60 -11.53 -0.93
CA LEU A 76 -21.39 -12.94 -1.26
C LEU A 76 -21.90 -13.86 -0.14
N ALA A 77 -21.54 -13.58 1.11
CA ALA A 77 -21.95 -14.39 2.25
C ALA A 77 -23.48 -14.39 2.43
N ILE A 78 -24.13 -13.23 2.31
CA ILE A 78 -25.58 -13.08 2.42
C ILE A 78 -26.29 -13.85 1.29
N ALA A 79 -25.83 -13.71 0.05
CA ALA A 79 -26.40 -14.43 -1.09
C ALA A 79 -26.33 -15.96 -0.89
N LEU A 80 -25.18 -16.47 -0.45
CA LEU A 80 -25.01 -17.89 -0.16
C LEU A 80 -25.95 -18.38 0.96
N LEU A 81 -26.14 -17.59 2.02
CA LEU A 81 -27.06 -17.91 3.12
C LEU A 81 -28.52 -17.92 2.68
N ASN A 82 -28.88 -17.11 1.68
CA ASN A 82 -30.21 -17.10 1.07
C ASN A 82 -30.43 -18.23 0.04
N GLY A 83 -29.44 -19.09 -0.18
CA GLY A 83 -29.50 -20.18 -1.17
C GLY A 83 -29.34 -19.71 -2.62
N GLU A 84 -28.85 -18.48 -2.83
CA GLU A 84 -28.58 -17.93 -4.16
C GLU A 84 -27.27 -18.51 -4.74
N LYS A 85 -27.07 -18.31 -6.04
CA LYS A 85 -25.86 -18.73 -6.77
C LYS A 85 -25.13 -17.50 -7.32
N PRO A 86 -24.28 -16.84 -6.50
CA PRO A 86 -23.56 -15.65 -6.91
C PRO A 86 -22.54 -15.96 -8.01
N THR A 87 -22.30 -14.99 -8.89
CA THR A 87 -21.32 -15.07 -9.97
C THR A 87 -20.01 -14.39 -9.58
N ALA A 88 -18.89 -14.92 -10.08
CA ALA A 88 -17.58 -14.31 -9.95
C ALA A 88 -17.04 -13.91 -11.32
N ASP A 89 -16.24 -12.84 -11.37
CA ASP A 89 -15.63 -12.33 -12.60
C ASP A 89 -14.32 -13.02 -12.95
N LYS A 90 -13.72 -13.76 -12.00
CA LYS A 90 -12.48 -14.51 -12.20
C LYS A 90 -12.55 -15.91 -11.61
N THR A 91 -11.55 -16.71 -11.96
CA THR A 91 -11.31 -18.06 -11.44
C THR A 91 -9.85 -18.20 -11.06
N LEU A 92 -9.57 -18.77 -9.90
CA LEU A 92 -8.21 -19.11 -9.46
C LEU A 92 -7.68 -20.32 -10.24
N ALA A 93 -6.37 -20.58 -10.12
CA ALA A 93 -5.71 -21.68 -10.82
C ALA A 93 -6.26 -23.07 -10.44
N ASP A 94 -6.87 -23.20 -9.25
CA ASP A 94 -7.49 -24.43 -8.76
C ASP A 94 -8.97 -24.57 -9.16
N GLY A 95 -9.52 -23.63 -9.93
CA GLY A 95 -10.92 -23.62 -10.36
C GLY A 95 -11.87 -22.87 -9.42
N THR A 96 -11.39 -22.33 -8.30
CA THR A 96 -12.23 -21.59 -7.35
C THR A 96 -12.72 -20.26 -7.94
N PRO A 97 -14.04 -19.96 -7.97
CA PRO A 97 -14.55 -18.65 -8.36
C PRO A 97 -14.00 -17.53 -7.45
N TYR A 98 -13.59 -16.42 -8.03
CA TYR A 98 -12.95 -15.29 -7.33
C TYR A 98 -13.57 -13.96 -7.74
N ILE A 99 -14.15 -13.25 -6.76
CA ILE A 99 -14.64 -11.88 -6.95
C ILE A 99 -13.45 -10.94 -6.75
N ALA A 100 -13.02 -10.28 -7.83
CA ALA A 100 -11.86 -9.39 -7.79
C ALA A 100 -12.25 -7.95 -7.46
N VAL A 101 -11.52 -7.33 -6.52
CA VAL A 101 -11.52 -5.87 -6.34
C VAL A 101 -10.26 -5.31 -6.99
N THR A 102 -10.41 -4.28 -7.81
CA THR A 102 -9.29 -3.65 -8.52
C THR A 102 -8.41 -2.86 -7.54
N PRO A 103 -7.11 -3.19 -7.40
CA PRO A 103 -6.18 -2.39 -6.62
C PRO A 103 -5.75 -1.13 -7.38
N ASN A 104 -5.34 -0.09 -6.66
CA ASN A 104 -4.94 1.21 -7.20
C ASN A 104 -3.46 1.48 -6.90
N LEU A 105 -2.71 1.96 -7.89
CA LEU A 105 -1.34 2.42 -7.69
C LEU A 105 -1.38 3.85 -7.12
N ILE A 106 -0.77 4.04 -5.94
CA ILE A 106 -0.72 5.30 -5.23
C ILE A 106 0.68 5.88 -5.29
N GLY A 107 0.85 6.89 -6.13
CA GLY A 107 1.94 7.85 -6.06
C GLY A 107 1.59 9.01 -5.14
N PRO A 108 2.47 10.01 -5.00
CA PRO A 108 2.28 11.11 -4.06
C PRO A 108 1.03 11.95 -4.35
N ASP A 109 0.67 12.14 -5.62
CA ASP A 109 -0.52 12.92 -6.02
C ASP A 109 -1.86 12.23 -5.70
N GLN A 110 -1.85 10.90 -5.53
CA GLN A 110 -3.03 10.07 -5.23
C GLN A 110 -3.22 9.80 -3.74
N VAL A 111 -2.31 10.24 -2.86
CA VAL A 111 -2.41 9.97 -1.41
C VAL A 111 -3.69 10.58 -0.82
N LYS A 112 -4.11 11.76 -1.32
CA LYS A 112 -5.36 12.41 -0.93
C LYS A 112 -6.60 11.55 -1.22
N ASP A 113 -6.56 10.70 -2.23
CA ASP A 113 -7.69 9.86 -2.62
C ASP A 113 -7.92 8.74 -1.59
N VAL A 114 -6.85 8.22 -1.00
CA VAL A 114 -6.93 7.22 0.10
C VAL A 114 -7.54 7.84 1.37
N VAL A 115 -7.18 9.10 1.66
CA VAL A 115 -7.76 9.86 2.78
C VAL A 115 -9.23 10.19 2.52
N ALA A 116 -9.56 10.67 1.32
CA ALA A 116 -10.93 10.97 0.92
C ALA A 116 -11.85 9.74 0.94
N ALA A 117 -11.29 8.55 0.66
CA ALA A 117 -12.00 7.28 0.78
C ALA A 117 -12.22 6.82 2.23
N GLY A 118 -11.59 7.47 3.21
CA GLY A 118 -11.65 7.10 4.62
C GLY A 118 -10.75 5.92 5.02
N ASP A 119 -9.94 5.41 4.10
CA ASP A 119 -9.04 4.27 4.33
C ASP A 119 -7.71 4.67 4.99
N ALA A 120 -7.42 5.98 5.09
CA ALA A 120 -6.33 6.54 5.87
C ALA A 120 -6.79 7.80 6.62
N LYS A 121 -6.42 7.93 7.90
CA LYS A 121 -6.77 9.12 8.68
C LYS A 121 -5.75 10.24 8.46
N TYR A 122 -6.25 11.44 8.20
CA TYR A 122 -5.42 12.64 8.05
C TYR A 122 -4.44 12.83 9.23
N ASP A 123 -4.92 12.77 10.46
CA ASP A 123 -4.10 13.04 11.66
C ASP A 123 -3.00 12.01 11.89
N GLU A 124 -3.22 10.76 11.48
CA GLU A 124 -2.21 9.69 11.56
C GLU A 124 -1.17 9.83 10.45
N LEU A 125 -1.59 10.28 9.26
CA LEU A 125 -0.75 10.48 8.10
C LEU A 125 0.09 11.76 8.19
N CYS A 126 -0.55 12.90 8.41
CA CYS A 126 0.03 14.25 8.32
C CYS A 126 0.57 14.76 9.65
N THR A 127 1.42 13.94 10.28
CA THR A 127 2.17 14.32 11.49
C THR A 127 3.11 15.50 11.22
N ALA A 128 3.66 16.12 12.27
CA ALA A 128 4.54 17.28 12.15
C ALA A 128 5.71 17.08 11.16
N ALA A 129 6.28 15.87 11.08
CA ALA A 129 7.40 15.57 10.19
C ALA A 129 6.99 15.46 8.70
N VAL A 130 5.72 15.23 8.40
CA VAL A 130 5.21 14.97 7.04
C VAL A 130 4.23 16.05 6.56
N LYS A 131 3.80 16.96 7.46
CA LYS A 131 2.80 18.00 7.19
C LYS A 131 3.10 18.84 5.94
N ALA A 132 4.34 19.29 5.77
CA ALA A 132 4.73 20.07 4.59
C ALA A 132 4.58 19.27 3.27
N ALA A 133 4.82 17.96 3.30
CA ALA A 133 4.59 17.10 2.16
C ALA A 133 3.10 16.87 1.92
N CYS A 134 2.30 16.68 2.97
CA CYS A 134 0.83 16.62 2.86
C CYS A 134 0.26 17.88 2.19
N GLU A 135 0.67 19.08 2.64
CA GLU A 135 0.24 20.35 2.05
C GLU A 135 0.65 20.46 0.59
N LYS A 136 1.91 20.08 0.26
CA LYS A 136 2.42 20.08 -1.12
C LYS A 136 1.55 19.23 -2.07
N TYR A 137 1.09 18.06 -1.62
CA TYR A 137 0.30 17.13 -2.45
C TYR A 137 -1.22 17.27 -2.25
N GLY A 138 -1.68 18.29 -1.51
CA GLY A 138 -3.10 18.59 -1.34
C GLY A 138 -3.85 17.59 -0.47
N VAL A 139 -3.16 16.90 0.44
CA VAL A 139 -3.80 16.06 1.46
C VAL A 139 -4.43 16.99 2.50
N THR A 140 -5.75 16.94 2.66
CA THR A 140 -6.54 17.82 3.53
C THR A 140 -7.45 17.00 4.45
N MET A 141 -7.97 17.63 5.51
CA MET A 141 -8.98 17.03 6.40
C MET A 141 -10.35 16.96 5.73
#